data_AF-A0A966FSX2-F1
#
_entry.id   AF-A0A966FSX2-F1
#
_cell.length_a   1.000
_cell.length_b   1.000
_cell.length_c   1.000
_cell.angle_alpha   90.00
_cell.angle_beta   90.00
_cell.angle_gamma   90.00
#
_symmetry.space_group_name_H-M   'P 1'
#
loop_
_entity.id
_entity.type
_entity.pdbx_description
1 polymer ?
#
loop_
_entity_poly.entity_id
_entity_poly.type
_entity_poly.pdbx_seq_one_letter_code
_entity_poly.pdbx_strand_id
1 'polypeptide(L)'
;MVKYLRIGAAVSVSLGLATPLVAQQHDPLALQQDAECLLVFTALLGELEGSENPDYETVTGAYSIVGYFVGKMTARDGQARLESALTEDLAERVDTDYERIEARCTAEAAAMGNSITVMFGALEAD
;
A
#
# COMPACT_ATOMS: atom_id res chain seq x y z
N MET A 1 8.09 19.59 43.79
CA MET A 1 8.62 18.56 42.87
C MET A 1 8.48 17.21 43.54
N VAL A 2 7.37 16.51 43.31
CA VAL A 2 7.05 15.25 44.01
C VAL A 2 7.26 14.08 43.06
N LYS A 3 8.16 13.19 43.48
CA LYS A 3 8.51 11.91 42.88
C LYS A 3 7.49 10.86 43.32
N TYR A 4 7.04 10.05 42.35
CA TYR A 4 6.38 8.73 42.45
C TYR A 4 5.10 8.60 43.29
N LEU A 5 3.99 8.32 42.60
CA LEU A 5 2.83 7.62 43.18
C LEU A 5 2.55 6.35 42.36
N ARG A 6 2.78 5.18 42.99
CA ARG A 6 2.37 3.84 42.53
C ARG A 6 0.96 3.56 43.03
N ILE A 7 -0.05 3.53 42.17
CA ILE A 7 -1.39 2.92 42.41
C ILE A 7 -2.00 2.70 41.01
N GLY A 8 -2.54 1.57 40.58
CA GLY A 8 -2.77 0.26 41.18
C GLY A 8 -3.26 -0.67 40.07
N ALA A 9 -2.86 -1.94 40.11
CA ALA A 9 -3.46 -2.97 39.26
C ALA A 9 -4.89 -3.21 39.76
N ALA A 10 -5.87 -2.61 39.08
CA ALA A 10 -7.27 -2.97 39.26
C ALA A 10 -7.64 -4.01 38.20
N VAL A 11 -7.86 -5.22 38.69
CA VAL A 11 -8.52 -6.30 37.95
C VAL A 11 -9.90 -5.84 37.54
N SER A 12 -10.16 -5.84 36.24
CA SER A 12 -11.52 -5.80 35.69
C SER A 12 -11.71 -7.03 34.82
N VAL A 13 -12.21 -8.11 35.44
CA VAL A 13 -12.83 -9.21 34.71
C VAL A 13 -14.19 -8.71 34.25
N SER A 14 -14.28 -8.34 32.98
CA SER A 14 -15.55 -8.09 32.31
C SER A 14 -15.75 -9.21 31.29
N LEU A 15 -16.58 -10.21 31.65
CA LEU A 15 -17.25 -11.04 30.66
C LEU A 15 -18.25 -10.15 29.91
N GLY A 16 -17.80 -9.57 28.81
CA GLY A 16 -18.66 -9.07 27.75
C GLY A 16 -18.15 -9.69 26.47
N LEU A 17 -19.04 -10.16 25.60
CA LEU A 17 -18.74 -10.44 24.21
C LEU A 17 -18.37 -9.10 23.54
N ALA A 18 -17.18 -8.58 23.85
CA ALA A 18 -16.53 -7.59 23.06
C ALA A 18 -16.02 -8.37 21.85
N THR A 19 -16.77 -8.30 20.75
CA THR A 19 -16.13 -8.34 19.45
C THR A 19 -14.90 -7.45 19.57
N PRO A 20 -13.66 -7.94 19.34
CA PRO A 20 -12.55 -7.04 19.24
C PRO A 20 -12.96 -6.09 18.12
N LEU A 21 -13.25 -4.83 18.48
CA LEU A 21 -13.13 -3.74 17.55
C LEU A 21 -11.66 -3.81 17.18
N VAL A 22 -11.37 -4.53 16.09
CA VAL A 22 -10.04 -4.58 15.52
C VAL A 22 -9.78 -3.14 15.16
N ALA A 23 -9.10 -2.42 16.06
CA ALA A 23 -8.43 -1.20 15.69
C ALA A 23 -7.54 -1.65 14.54
N GLN A 24 -7.89 -1.24 13.31
CA GLN A 24 -7.06 -1.51 12.14
C GLN A 24 -5.67 -1.01 12.54
N GLN A 25 -4.76 -1.95 12.79
CA GLN A 25 -3.38 -1.63 13.10
C GLN A 25 -2.83 -1.04 11.81
N HIS A 26 -2.81 0.28 11.75
CA HIS A 26 -2.16 1.02 10.69
C HIS A 26 -0.68 0.72 10.81
N ASP A 27 -0.13 0.02 9.81
CA ASP A 27 1.29 -0.21 9.72
C ASP A 27 1.90 0.96 8.92
N PRO A 28 2.56 1.92 9.59
CA PRO A 28 3.11 3.09 8.92
C PRO A 28 4.20 2.70 7.90
N LEU A 29 4.89 1.58 8.10
CA LEU A 29 5.89 1.09 7.16
C LEU A 29 5.22 0.58 5.88
N ALA A 30 4.14 -0.18 6.03
CA ALA A 30 3.41 -0.71 4.88
C ALA A 30 2.72 0.41 4.08
N LEU A 31 2.20 1.45 4.75
CA LEU A 31 1.69 2.65 4.07
C LEU A 31 2.78 3.37 3.28
N GLN A 32 3.95 3.54 3.88
CA GLN A 32 5.09 4.15 3.19
C GLN A 32 5.50 3.34 1.96
N GLN A 33 5.65 2.01 2.09
CA GLN A 33 6.05 1.14 0.98
C GLN A 33 5.06 1.17 -0.19
N ASP A 34 3.76 1.17 0.11
CA ASP A 34 2.72 1.27 -0.93
C ASP A 34 2.73 2.64 -1.60
N ALA A 35 2.96 3.71 -0.85
CA ALA A 35 3.08 5.06 -1.39
C ALA A 35 4.31 5.22 -2.28
N GLU A 36 5.45 4.62 -1.90
CA GLU A 36 6.65 4.55 -2.74
C GLU A 36 6.33 3.88 -4.08
N CYS A 37 5.61 2.75 -4.07
CA CYS A 37 5.22 2.05 -5.30
C CYS A 37 4.23 2.85 -6.15
N LEU A 38 3.28 3.53 -5.51
CA LEU A 38 2.36 4.42 -6.20
C LEU A 38 3.09 5.54 -6.94
N LEU A 39 4.10 6.16 -6.32
CA LEU A 39 4.92 7.18 -6.97
C LEU A 39 5.69 6.64 -8.18
N VAL A 40 6.36 5.49 -8.04
CA VAL A 40 7.11 4.86 -9.13
C VAL A 40 6.20 4.60 -10.33
N PHE A 41 5.06 3.94 -10.12
CA PHE A 41 4.17 3.57 -11.22
C PHE A 41 3.40 4.74 -11.80
N THR A 42 3.16 5.80 -11.02
CA THR A 42 2.56 7.04 -11.53
C THR A 42 3.54 7.80 -12.41
N ALA A 43 4.83 7.85 -12.03
CA ALA A 43 5.88 8.42 -12.87
C ALA A 43 6.02 7.64 -14.18
N LEU A 44 6.11 6.31 -14.12
CA LEU A 44 6.16 5.44 -15.30
C LEU A 44 4.94 5.64 -16.21
N LEU A 45 3.73 5.72 -15.64
CA LEU A 45 2.52 5.97 -16.41
C LEU A 45 2.61 7.31 -17.15
N GLY A 46 3.07 8.37 -16.49
CA GLY A 46 3.28 9.67 -17.12
C GLY A 46 4.27 9.63 -18.28
N GLU A 47 5.35 8.86 -18.16
CA GLU A 47 6.31 8.64 -19.26
C GLU A 47 5.69 7.88 -20.44
N LEU A 48 4.91 6.84 -20.16
CA LEU A 48 4.23 6.04 -21.17
C LEU A 48 3.18 6.86 -21.93
N GLU A 49 2.38 7.67 -21.22
CA GLU A 49 1.37 8.55 -21.81
C GLU A 49 1.98 9.71 -22.61
N GLY A 50 3.16 10.17 -22.20
CA GLY A 50 3.90 11.24 -22.89
C GLY A 50 4.65 10.78 -24.15
N SER A 51 4.70 9.48 -24.42
CA SER A 51 5.38 8.93 -25.60
C SER A 51 4.70 9.35 -26.91
N GLU A 52 5.48 9.55 -27.97
CA GLU A 52 4.96 9.87 -29.32
C GLU A 52 4.07 8.76 -29.88
N ASN A 53 4.34 7.51 -29.50
CA ASN A 53 3.55 6.33 -29.90
C ASN A 53 3.29 5.47 -28.65
N PRO A 54 2.27 5.80 -27.85
CA PRO A 54 1.97 5.04 -26.64
C PRO A 54 1.46 3.64 -27.02
N ASP A 55 2.05 2.61 -26.42
CA ASP A 55 1.47 1.28 -26.46
C ASP A 55 0.31 1.21 -25.47
N TYR A 56 -0.91 1.19 -25.99
CA TYR A 56 -2.14 1.18 -25.20
C TYR A 56 -2.25 -0.03 -24.26
N GLU A 57 -1.69 -1.19 -24.62
CA GLU A 57 -1.70 -2.36 -23.76
C GLU A 57 -0.83 -2.11 -22.53
N THR A 58 0.41 -1.64 -22.74
CA THR A 58 1.33 -1.28 -21.67
C THR A 58 0.78 -0.15 -20.79
N VAL A 59 0.19 0.89 -21.38
CA VAL A 59 -0.44 2.01 -20.64
C VAL A 59 -1.59 1.49 -19.76
N THR A 60 -2.46 0.63 -20.30
CA THR A 60 -3.58 0.03 -19.55
C THR A 60 -3.08 -0.85 -18.41
N GLY A 61 -2.00 -1.60 -18.63
CA GLY A 61 -1.31 -2.36 -17.59
C GLY A 61 -0.81 -1.45 -16.45
N ALA A 62 -0.13 -0.35 -16.80
CA ALA A 62 0.35 0.63 -15.82
C ALA A 62 -0.81 1.26 -15.02
N TYR A 63 -1.91 1.65 -15.66
CA TYR A 63 -3.12 2.12 -15.00
C TYR A 63 -3.67 1.10 -13.99
N SER A 64 -3.65 -0.18 -14.34
CA SER A 64 -4.13 -1.26 -13.47
C SER A 64 -3.26 -1.42 -12.22
N ILE A 65 -1.94 -1.26 -12.38
CA ILE A 65 -0.99 -1.30 -11.26
C ILE A 65 -1.17 -0.08 -10.34
N VAL A 66 -1.32 1.12 -10.89
CA VAL A 66 -1.64 2.33 -10.11
C VAL A 66 -2.94 2.14 -9.34
N GLY A 67 -3.98 1.63 -10.01
CA GLY A 67 -5.27 1.31 -9.39
C GLY A 67 -5.17 0.30 -8.25
N TYR A 68 -4.30 -0.72 -8.39
CA TYR A 68 -4.02 -1.69 -7.33
C TYR A 68 -3.46 -1.03 -6.07
N PHE A 69 -2.41 -0.20 -6.18
CA PHE A 69 -1.81 0.45 -5.01
C PHE A 69 -2.75 1.47 -4.36
N VAL A 70 -3.48 2.25 -5.16
CA VAL A 70 -4.54 3.15 -4.66
C VAL A 70 -5.61 2.36 -3.89
N GLY A 71 -6.08 1.25 -4.45
CA GLY A 71 -7.07 0.37 -3.83
C GLY A 71 -6.56 -0.24 -2.53
N LYS A 72 -5.31 -0.74 -2.53
CA LYS A 72 -4.64 -1.34 -1.36
C LYS A 72 -4.53 -0.34 -0.22
N MET A 73 -4.02 0.87 -0.49
CA MET A 73 -3.88 1.93 0.51
C MET A 73 -5.24 2.41 1.03
N THR A 74 -6.22 2.59 0.14
CA THR A 74 -7.57 3.02 0.53
C THR A 74 -8.27 1.96 1.39
N ALA A 75 -8.12 0.67 1.08
CA ALA A 75 -8.70 -0.42 1.85
C ALA A 75 -8.08 -0.56 3.25
N ARG A 76 -6.77 -0.28 3.38
CA ARG A 76 -6.07 -0.39 4.66
C ARG A 76 -6.25 0.84 5.56
N ASP A 77 -6.10 2.04 4.99
CA ASP A 77 -5.91 3.28 5.76
C ASP A 77 -6.99 4.34 5.46
N GLY A 78 -7.84 4.12 4.46
CA GLY A 78 -8.84 5.08 4.00
C GLY A 78 -8.26 6.19 3.11
N GLN A 79 -9.14 6.87 2.37
CA GLN A 79 -8.75 7.84 1.34
C GLN A 79 -7.95 9.04 1.89
N ALA A 80 -8.31 9.55 3.08
CA ALA A 80 -7.63 10.70 3.69
C ALA A 80 -6.15 10.43 4.02
N ARG A 81 -5.77 9.16 4.20
CA ARG A 81 -4.38 8.78 4.50
C ARG A 81 -3.52 8.68 3.24
N LEU A 82 -4.13 8.44 2.07
CA LEU A 82 -3.46 8.41 0.78
C LEU A 82 -2.76 9.75 0.51
N GLU A 83 -3.51 10.85 0.65
CA GLU A 83 -2.98 12.21 0.44
C GLU A 83 -1.85 12.53 1.43
N SER A 84 -2.00 12.13 2.70
CA SER A 84 -0.96 12.38 3.72
C SER A 84 0.31 11.55 3.54
N ALA A 85 0.24 10.45 2.78
CA ALA A 85 1.39 9.57 2.54
C ALA A 85 2.28 10.11 1.42
N LEU A 86 1.71 10.81 0.44
CA LEU A 86 2.42 11.37 -0.72
C LEU A 86 3.05 12.72 -0.35
N THR A 87 4.28 12.68 0.16
CA THR A 87 5.02 13.84 0.66
C THR A 87 6.29 14.12 -0.16
N GLU A 88 6.86 15.31 -0.02
CA GLU A 88 8.17 15.64 -0.64
C GLU A 88 9.28 14.71 -0.14
N ASP A 89 9.33 14.41 1.16
CA ASP A 89 10.29 13.45 1.75
C ASP A 89 10.18 12.04 1.13
N LEU A 90 8.95 11.63 0.78
CA LEU A 90 8.72 10.37 0.09
C LEU A 90 9.27 10.43 -1.34
N ALA A 91 9.02 11.53 -2.05
CA ALA A 91 9.52 11.72 -3.40
C ALA A 91 11.06 11.75 -3.44
N GLU A 92 11.71 12.46 -2.51
CA GLU A 92 13.18 12.49 -2.39
C GLU A 92 13.76 11.10 -2.10
N ARG A 93 13.08 10.31 -1.25
CA ARG A 93 13.47 8.92 -1.00
C ARG A 93 13.35 8.04 -2.24
N VAL A 94 12.24 8.15 -2.96
CA VAL A 94 12.01 7.41 -4.21
C VAL A 94 13.08 7.78 -5.23
N ASP A 95 13.43 9.06 -5.34
CA ASP A 95 14.50 9.53 -6.23
C ASP A 95 15.88 8.97 -5.82
N THR A 96 16.20 9.02 -4.52
CA THR A 96 17.49 8.55 -3.98
C THR A 96 17.70 7.05 -4.14
N ASP A 97 16.66 6.25 -3.88
CA ASP A 97 16.73 4.79 -3.85
C ASP A 97 15.90 4.14 -4.98
N TYR A 98 15.74 4.84 -6.12
CA TYR A 98 14.81 4.50 -7.19
C TYR A 98 14.91 3.03 -7.63
N GLU A 99 16.09 2.58 -8.08
CA GLU A 99 16.28 1.23 -8.63
C GLU A 99 15.85 0.13 -7.64
N ARG A 100 16.17 0.32 -6.35
CA ARG A 100 15.81 -0.64 -5.30
C ARG A 100 14.31 -0.64 -5.04
N ILE A 101 13.70 0.53 -4.99
CA ILE A 101 12.26 0.69 -4.74
C ILE A 101 11.48 0.15 -5.94
N GLU A 102 11.86 0.52 -7.16
CA GLU A 102 11.29 0.02 -8.40
C GLU A 102 11.35 -1.50 -8.47
N ALA A 103 12.51 -2.11 -8.21
CA ALA A 103 12.65 -3.57 -8.23
C ALA A 103 11.68 -4.27 -7.25
N ARG A 104 11.52 -3.73 -6.04
CA ARG A 104 10.57 -4.24 -5.05
C ARG A 104 9.12 -4.09 -5.55
N CYS A 105 8.77 -2.90 -6.05
CA CYS A 105 7.42 -2.59 -6.49
C CYS A 105 7.02 -3.41 -7.73
N THR A 106 7.94 -3.64 -8.65
CA THR A 106 7.76 -4.53 -9.81
C THR A 106 7.59 -5.99 -9.39
N ALA A 107 8.36 -6.46 -8.39
CA ALA A 107 8.18 -7.80 -7.85
C ALA A 107 6.79 -7.99 -7.21
N GLU A 108 6.29 -6.97 -6.51
CA GLU A 108 4.93 -6.99 -5.94
C GLU A 108 3.84 -6.97 -7.01
N ALA A 109 3.96 -6.09 -8.02
CA ALA A 109 3.02 -6.04 -9.13
C ALA A 109 2.98 -7.36 -9.93
N ALA A 110 4.14 -8.00 -10.13
CA ALA A 110 4.22 -9.33 -10.75
C ALA A 110 3.53 -10.41 -9.89
N ALA A 111 3.67 -10.34 -8.56
CA ALA A 111 2.98 -11.26 -7.65
C ALA A 111 1.46 -11.11 -7.73
N MET A 112 0.95 -9.88 -7.90
CA MET A 112 -0.48 -9.65 -8.18
C MET A 112 -0.90 -10.34 -9.48
N GLY A 113 -0.18 -10.13 -10.58
CA GLY A 113 -0.49 -10.77 -11.87
C GLY A 113 -0.56 -12.29 -11.75
N ASN A 114 0.43 -12.90 -11.09
CA ASN A 114 0.46 -14.33 -10.83
C ASN A 114 -0.71 -14.81 -9.96
N SER A 115 -1.11 -14.04 -8.94
CA SER A 115 -2.23 -14.40 -8.07
C SER A 115 -3.57 -14.46 -8.84
N ILE A 116 -3.75 -13.57 -9.81
CA ILE A 116 -4.93 -13.54 -10.69
C ILE A 116 -4.95 -14.77 -11.58
N THR A 117 -3.82 -15.12 -12.22
CA THR A 117 -3.72 -16.31 -13.08
C THR A 117 -4.04 -17.59 -12.30
N VAL A 118 -3.56 -17.72 -11.06
CA VAL A 118 -3.85 -18.89 -10.22
C VAL A 118 -5.33 -18.96 -9.82
N MET A 119 -5.96 -17.84 -9.46
CA MET A 119 -7.38 -17.81 -9.12
C MET A 119 -8.27 -18.22 -10.30
N PHE A 120 -8.00 -17.72 -11.50
CA PHE A 120 -8.78 -18.09 -12.68
C PHE A 120 -8.51 -19.53 -13.13
N GLY A 121 -7.26 -20.00 -13.07
CA GLY A 121 -6.95 -21.41 -13.35
C GLY A 121 -7.59 -22.39 -12.35
N ALA A 122 -7.85 -21.96 -11.12
CA ALA A 122 -8.58 -22.76 -10.14
C ALA A 122 -10.10 -22.80 -10.39
N LEU A 123 -10.67 -21.75 -10.99
CA LEU A 123 -12.09 -21.68 -11.33
C LEU A 123 -12.46 -22.46 -12.60
N GLU A 124 -11.50 -22.72 -13.49
CA GLU A 124 -11.70 -23.54 -14.69
C GLU A 124 -11.56 -25.05 -14.43
N ALA A 125 -11.13 -25.44 -13.23
CA ALA A 125 -10.90 -26.83 -12.82
C ALA A 125 -12.04 -27.46 -12.00
N ASP A 126 -13.08 -26.68 -11.68
CA ASP A 126 -14.35 -27.11 -11.04
C ASP A 126 -15.51 -27.12 -12.06
#